data_AF-A0A0B2QVC9-F1
#
_entry.id   AF-A0A0B2QVC9-F1
#
_cell.length_a   1.000
_cell.length_b   1.000
_cell.length_c   1.000
_cell.angle_alpha   90.00
_cell.angle_beta   90.00
_cell.angle_gamma   90.00
#
_symmetry.space_group_name_H-M   'P 1'
#
loop_
_entity.id
_entity.type
_entity.pdbx_description
1 polymer ?
#
loop_
_entity_poly.entity_id
_entity_poly.type
_entity_poly.pdbx_seq_one_letter_code
_entity_poly.pdbx_strand_id
1 'polypeptide(L)'
;LNIHNPYYLHPGENLATALVSPILDSTNYTLWSRSMLTALSAKNKVKFVNRSIKGYASNRTLHTTWKRCNNMVVDWLVHSVSPSIKHNILWMDDA
;
A
#
# COMPACT_ATOMS: atom_id res chain seq x y z
N LEU A 1 2.25 -18.36 -12.95
CA LEU A 1 2.15 -17.30 -11.92
C LEU A 1 0.67 -17.10 -11.60
N ASN A 2 0.29 -17.13 -10.32
CA ASN A 2 -1.09 -16.80 -9.92
C ASN A 2 -1.20 -15.28 -9.69
N ILE A 3 -1.73 -14.56 -10.67
CA ILE A 3 -1.90 -13.09 -10.62
C ILE A 3 -2.93 -12.64 -9.58
N HIS A 4 -3.79 -13.55 -9.11
CA HIS A 4 -4.75 -13.28 -8.04
C HIS A 4 -4.16 -13.49 -6.65
N ASN A 5 -2.88 -13.88 -6.55
CA ASN A 5 -2.19 -13.97 -5.27
C ASN A 5 -1.95 -12.55 -4.72
N PRO A 6 -2.38 -12.22 -3.49
CA PRO A 6 -2.12 -10.90 -2.88
C PRO A 6 -0.61 -10.60 -2.74
N TYR A 7 0.24 -11.62 -2.73
CA TYR A 7 1.70 -11.50 -2.70
C TYR A 7 2.35 -11.27 -4.06
N TYR A 8 1.58 -11.28 -5.15
CA TYR A 8 2.10 -10.98 -6.46
C TYR A 8 2.40 -9.48 -6.59
N LEU A 9 3.58 -9.13 -7.13
CA LEU A 9 3.92 -7.77 -7.53
C LEU A 9 4.03 -7.75 -9.05
N HIS A 10 3.25 -6.87 -9.68
CA HIS A 10 3.26 -6.75 -11.14
C HIS A 10 4.50 -5.95 -11.57
N PRO A 11 5.21 -6.33 -12.66
CA PRO A 11 6.44 -5.64 -13.08
C PRO A 11 6.27 -4.13 -13.36
N GLY A 12 5.06 -3.70 -13.73
CA GLY A 12 4.71 -2.29 -13.94
C GLY A 12 4.39 -1.51 -12.65
N GLU A 13 4.53 -2.12 -11.47
CA GLU A 13 4.34 -1.40 -10.20
C GLU A 13 5.61 -0.67 -9.83
N ASN A 14 5.50 0.66 -9.73
CA ASN A 14 6.63 1.54 -9.45
C ASN A 14 6.59 2.06 -8.02
N LEU A 15 7.78 2.20 -7.44
CA LEU A 15 8.03 2.96 -6.22
C LEU A 15 8.12 4.47 -6.57
N ALA A 16 7.99 5.33 -5.58
CA ALA A 16 8.14 6.78 -5.69
C ALA A 16 7.07 7.50 -6.53
N THR A 17 5.96 6.83 -6.90
CA THR A 17 4.83 7.46 -7.59
C THR A 17 3.58 7.41 -6.71
N ALA A 18 2.88 8.55 -6.60
CA ALA A 18 1.59 8.60 -5.93
C ALA A 18 0.61 7.65 -6.65
N LEU A 19 -0.09 6.82 -5.86
CA LEU A 19 -1.06 5.88 -6.41
C LEU A 19 -2.36 6.58 -6.83
N VAL A 20 -2.66 7.72 -6.21
CA VAL A 20 -3.87 8.51 -6.46
C VAL A 20 -3.57 10.00 -6.53
N SER A 21 -4.42 10.73 -7.23
CA SER A 21 -4.44 12.19 -7.31
C SER A 21 -5.89 12.69 -7.13
N PRO A 22 -6.14 13.79 -6.40
CA PRO A 22 -5.17 14.57 -5.64
C PRO A 22 -4.61 13.80 -4.43
N ILE A 23 -3.44 14.20 -3.94
CA ILE A 23 -2.85 13.65 -2.70
C ILE A 23 -3.68 14.06 -1.48
N LEU A 24 -3.61 13.30 -0.40
CA LEU A 24 -4.34 13.60 0.84
C LEU A 24 -3.88 14.93 1.42
N ASP A 25 -4.84 15.79 1.74
CA ASP A 25 -4.64 17.01 2.52
C ASP A 25 -5.68 17.09 3.65
N SER A 26 -5.75 18.24 4.34
CA SER A 26 -6.66 18.45 5.46
C SER A 26 -8.14 18.54 5.07
N THR A 27 -8.48 18.56 3.78
CA THR A 27 -9.82 18.87 3.28
C THR A 27 -10.45 17.74 2.46
N ASN A 28 -9.65 16.78 1.97
CA ASN A 28 -10.09 15.87 0.91
C ASN A 28 -10.14 14.37 1.30
N TYR A 29 -10.04 14.03 2.59
CA TYR A 29 -9.93 12.65 3.07
C TYR A 29 -10.98 11.68 2.50
N THR A 30 -12.26 12.07 2.42
CA THR A 30 -13.32 11.20 1.91
C THR A 30 -13.11 10.82 0.45
N LEU A 31 -12.72 11.78 -0.39
CA LEU A 31 -12.44 11.53 -1.81
C LEU A 31 -11.14 10.73 -1.97
N TRP A 32 -10.10 11.12 -1.23
CA TRP A 32 -8.81 10.45 -1.27
C TRP A 32 -8.91 8.98 -0.83
N SER A 33 -9.58 8.70 0.29
CA SER A 33 -9.71 7.34 0.85
C SER A 33 -10.46 6.40 -0.10
N ARG A 34 -11.53 6.88 -0.74
CA ARG A 34 -12.27 6.12 -1.75
C ARG A 34 -11.40 5.81 -2.97
N SER A 35 -10.67 6.80 -3.49
CA SER A 35 -9.75 6.61 -4.60
C SER A 35 -8.63 5.63 -4.25
N MET A 36 -8.05 5.76 -3.06
CA MET A 36 -6.95 4.91 -2.59
C MET A 36 -7.40 3.46 -2.43
N LEU A 37 -8.55 3.22 -1.80
CA LEU A 37 -9.13 1.88 -1.68
C LEU A 37 -9.44 1.27 -3.05
N THR A 38 -9.93 2.06 -4.00
CA THR A 38 -10.22 1.61 -5.37
C THR A 38 -8.94 1.16 -6.08
N ALA A 39 -7.88 1.98 -6.03
CA ALA A 39 -6.60 1.67 -6.66
C ALA A 39 -5.93 0.43 -6.03
N LEU A 40 -5.97 0.31 -4.70
CA LEU A 40 -5.47 -0.87 -3.99
C LEU A 40 -6.29 -2.12 -4.31
N SER A 41 -7.61 -1.99 -4.51
CA SER A 41 -8.48 -3.10 -4.92
C SER A 41 -8.11 -3.62 -6.31
N ALA A 42 -7.91 -2.73 -7.28
CA ALA A 42 -7.46 -3.09 -8.62
C ALA A 42 -6.10 -3.82 -8.63
N LYS A 43 -5.27 -3.56 -7.61
CA LYS A 43 -3.95 -4.18 -7.41
C LYS A 43 -3.95 -5.38 -6.45
N ASN A 44 -5.11 -5.75 -5.90
CA ASN A 44 -5.25 -6.83 -4.90
C ASN A 44 -4.44 -6.60 -3.61
N LYS A 45 -4.33 -5.34 -3.16
CA LYS A 45 -3.53 -4.92 -2.00
C LYS A 45 -4.33 -4.42 -0.79
N VAL A 46 -5.67 -4.36 -0.89
CA VAL A 46 -6.56 -3.96 0.22
C VAL A 46 -6.28 -4.76 1.51
N LYS A 47 -5.92 -6.04 1.35
CA LYS A 47 -5.66 -6.95 2.47
C LYS A 47 -4.43 -6.60 3.32
N PHE A 48 -3.53 -5.76 2.81
CA PHE A 48 -2.38 -5.25 3.56
C PHE A 48 -2.82 -4.13 4.51
N VAL A 49 -3.61 -3.17 4.01
CA VAL A 49 -4.07 -2.00 4.79
C VAL A 49 -5.09 -2.38 5.86
N ASN A 50 -6.00 -3.33 5.54
CA ASN A 50 -6.99 -3.79 6.52
C ASN A 50 -6.45 -4.91 7.44
N ARG A 51 -5.16 -5.28 7.33
CA ARG A 51 -4.48 -6.30 8.12
C ARG A 51 -5.12 -7.70 8.09
N SER A 52 -5.91 -7.99 7.06
CA SER A 52 -6.51 -9.33 6.85
C SER A 52 -5.46 -10.39 6.53
N ILE A 53 -4.28 -9.98 6.06
CA ILE A 53 -3.13 -10.86 5.86
C ILE A 53 -2.05 -10.47 6.86
N LYS A 54 -1.81 -11.33 7.87
CA LYS A 54 -0.78 -11.12 8.88
C LYS A 54 0.61 -11.45 8.33
N GLY A 55 1.59 -10.61 8.66
CA GLY A 55 2.99 -10.80 8.28
C GLY A 55 3.66 -12.01 8.94
N TYR A 56 3.09 -12.58 10.01
CA TYR A 56 3.64 -13.71 10.76
C TYR A 56 3.40 -15.07 10.11
N ALA A 57 3.62 -15.19 8.80
CA ALA A 57 3.62 -16.51 8.16
C ALA A 57 4.79 -17.32 8.72
N SER A 58 4.51 -18.52 9.25
CA SER A 58 5.52 -19.48 9.70
C SER A 58 6.52 -19.89 8.60
N ASN A 59 6.22 -19.57 7.34
CA ASN A 59 7.06 -19.77 6.17
C ASN A 59 7.88 -18.51 5.87
N ARG A 60 9.22 -18.62 5.96
CA ARG A 60 10.18 -17.54 5.67
C ARG A 60 10.00 -16.93 4.28
N THR A 61 9.74 -17.75 3.26
CA THR A 61 9.55 -17.27 1.88
C THR A 61 8.30 -16.41 1.76
N LEU A 62 7.19 -16.84 2.36
CA LEU A 62 5.95 -16.06 2.38
C LEU A 62 6.11 -14.75 3.15
N HIS A 63 6.86 -14.77 4.26
CA HIS A 63 7.19 -13.56 5.01
C HIS A 63 7.98 -12.55 4.14
N THR A 64 8.99 -13.00 3.39
CA THR A 64 9.74 -12.11 2.48
C THR A 64 8.85 -11.51 1.40
N THR A 65 7.95 -12.30 0.79
CA THR A 65 7.03 -11.79 -0.25
C THR A 65 5.97 -10.85 0.34
N TRP A 66 5.46 -11.16 1.54
CA TRP A 66 4.58 -10.27 2.30
C TRP A 66 5.26 -8.93 2.54
N LYS A 67 6.49 -8.93 3.06
CA LYS A 67 7.25 -7.70 3.37
C LYS A 67 7.46 -6.82 2.14
N ARG A 68 7.77 -7.41 0.98
CA ARG A 68 7.88 -6.67 -0.29
C ARG A 68 6.58 -5.99 -0.68
N CYS A 69 5.45 -6.69 -0.56
CA CYS A 69 4.15 -6.12 -0.87
C CYS A 69 3.74 -5.04 0.13
N ASN A 70 4.00 -5.25 1.43
CA ASN A 70 3.78 -4.27 2.46
C ASN A 70 4.57 -2.98 2.17
N ASN A 71 5.85 -3.09 1.87
CA ASN A 71 6.70 -1.93 1.53
C ASN A 71 6.17 -1.15 0.31
N MET A 72 5.65 -1.83 -0.71
CA MET A 72 5.00 -1.16 -1.86
C MET A 72 3.77 -0.37 -1.45
N VAL A 73 2.93 -0.92 -0.57
CA VAL A 73 1.74 -0.24 -0.07
C VAL A 73 2.11 0.96 0.80
N VAL A 74 3.11 0.82 1.67
CA VAL A 74 3.66 1.93 2.47
C VAL A 74 4.20 3.03 1.56
N ASP A 75 4.98 2.69 0.53
CA ASP A 75 5.50 3.67 -0.42
C ASP A 75 4.39 4.44 -1.15
N TRP A 76 3.33 3.75 -1.58
CA TRP A 76 2.16 4.41 -2.17
C TRP A 76 1.43 5.32 -1.19
N LEU A 77 1.26 4.91 0.07
CA LEU A 77 0.66 5.77 1.10
C LEU A 77 1.51 7.02 1.30
N VAL A 78 2.81 6.85 1.51
CA VAL A 78 3.78 7.93 1.73
C VAL A 78 3.83 8.93 0.57
N HIS A 79 3.70 8.47 -0.69
CA HIS A 79 3.69 9.35 -1.86
C HIS A 79 2.30 9.92 -2.20
N SER A 80 1.23 9.36 -1.63
CA SER A 80 -0.15 9.81 -1.88
C SER A 80 -0.68 10.78 -0.81
N VAL A 81 0.17 11.29 0.09
CA VAL A 81 -0.21 12.27 1.12
C VAL A 81 0.62 13.54 1.01
N SER A 82 0.09 14.65 1.53
CA SER A 82 0.81 15.92 1.60
C SER A 82 2.09 15.82 2.45
N PRO A 83 3.08 16.71 2.25
CA PRO A 83 4.30 16.73 3.07
C PRO A 83 4.04 16.86 4.57
N SER A 84 2.99 17.59 4.98
CA SER A 84 2.62 17.76 6.38
C SER A 84 2.11 16.47 7.03
N ILE A 85 1.48 15.58 6.26
CA ILE A 85 1.04 14.27 6.72
C ILE A 85 2.17 13.24 6.61
N LYS A 86 2.98 13.32 5.55
CA LYS A 86 4.09 12.42 5.26
C LYS A 86 5.06 12.28 6.43
N HIS A 87 5.37 13.37 7.13
CA HIS A 87 6.26 13.36 8.29
C HIS A 87 5.77 12.44 9.42
N ASN A 88 4.46 12.30 9.59
CA ASN A 88 3.86 11.50 10.66
C ASN A 88 3.81 10.01 10.33
N ILE A 89 3.87 9.63 9.05
CA ILE A 89 3.70 8.23 8.61
C ILE A 89 4.97 7.60 8.04
N LEU A 90 6.06 8.37 7.91
CA LEU A 90 7.32 7.90 7.32
C LEU A 90 7.93 6.70 8.05
N TRP A 91 7.68 6.60 9.36
CA TRP A 91 8.26 5.58 10.24
C TRP A 91 7.38 4.34 10.40
N MET A 92 6.29 4.22 9.63
CA MET A 92 5.41 3.06 9.71
C MET A 92 6.05 1.85 9.02
N ASP A 93 6.31 0.79 9.80
CA ASP A 93 6.83 -0.47 9.27
C ASP A 93 5.77 -1.25 8.47
N ASP A 94 4.50 -1.11 8.84
CA ASP A 94 3.36 -1.81 8.26
C ASP A 94 2.27 -0.81 7.84
N ALA A 95 1.56 -1.14 6.76
CA ALA A 95 0.42 -0.34 6.26
C ALA A 95 -0.81 -0.33 7.20
#